data_AF-A0A9D8AUP8-F1
#
_entry.id   AF-A0A9D8AUP8-F1
#
_cell.length_a   1.000
_cell.length_b   1.000
_cell.length_c   1.000
_cell.angle_alpha   90.00
_cell.angle_beta   90.00
_cell.angle_gamma   90.00
#
_symmetry.space_group_name_H-M   'P 1'
#
loop_
_entity.id
_entity.type
_entity.pdbx_description
1 polymer ?
#
loop_
_entity_poly.entity_id
_entity_poly.type
_entity_poly.pdbx_seq_one_letter_code
_entity_poly.pdbx_strand_id
1 'polypeptide(L)'
;MLSRYNPVDIEHALRATSPPPPFPSAADRPAWDEVRKALGDECVMEALSCAEEFTSGPIPALPATLYLEFSRTGQREGYQIPRGQRREMLWALALAECLEAEGRYLDPLLDVAWAICEESSWALPAHQRALTQMERPVIDLGAAATALELAELDALLGSALDPALGQRIRYEVDRRCLTPYLSRHDHWWLYN
;
A
#
# COMPACT_ATOMS: atom_id res chain seq x y z
N MET A 1 17.34 10.34 23.61
CA MET A 1 17.68 10.80 22.24
C MET A 1 16.96 12.09 21.82
N LEU A 2 15.75 12.38 22.32
CA LEU A 2 15.01 13.61 21.98
C LEU A 2 15.59 14.92 22.57
N SER A 3 16.64 14.86 23.41
CA SER A 3 17.30 16.05 23.98
C SER A 3 18.36 16.68 23.06
N ARG A 4 18.67 16.06 21.91
CA ARG A 4 19.76 16.50 21.03
C ARG A 4 19.29 17.36 19.86
N TYR A 5 18.01 17.31 19.51
CA TYR A 5 17.44 18.02 18.37
C TYR A 5 16.13 18.70 18.77
N ASN A 6 16.04 19.99 18.49
CA ASN A 6 14.85 20.79 18.73
C ASN A 6 13.75 20.41 17.72
N PRO A 7 12.53 20.06 18.17
CA PRO A 7 11.41 19.73 17.27
C PRO A 7 11.13 20.78 16.20
N VAL A 8 11.32 22.07 16.50
CA VAL A 8 11.15 23.17 15.53
C VAL A 8 12.19 23.09 14.42
N ASP A 9 13.44 22.76 14.75
CA ASP A 9 14.51 22.64 13.76
C ASP A 9 14.31 21.40 12.88
N ILE A 10 13.78 20.30 13.47
CA ILE A 10 13.39 19.10 12.71
C ILE A 10 12.25 19.43 11.75
N GLU A 11 11.20 20.10 12.21
CA GLU A 11 10.07 20.50 11.37
C GLU A 11 10.53 21.43 10.24
N HIS A 12 11.40 22.41 10.54
CA HIS A 12 11.96 23.30 9.54
C HIS A 12 12.77 22.53 8.49
N ALA A 13 13.63 21.60 8.92
CA ALA A 13 14.42 20.77 8.01
C ALA A 13 13.54 19.88 7.11
N LEU A 14 12.50 19.25 7.68
CA LEU A 14 11.54 18.44 6.94
C LEU A 14 10.71 19.29 5.96
N ARG A 15 10.35 20.53 6.30
CA ARG A 15 9.64 21.44 5.39
C ARG A 15 10.55 22.06 4.32
N ALA A 16 11.82 22.28 4.64
CA ALA A 16 12.82 22.82 3.72
C ALA A 16 13.28 21.80 2.67
N THR A 17 12.94 20.52 2.87
CA THR A 17 13.24 19.44 1.92
C THR A 17 11.94 18.91 1.34
N SER A 18 11.79 19.01 0.03
CA SER A 18 10.78 18.23 -0.72
C SER A 18 11.55 17.22 -1.55
N PRO A 19 11.99 16.09 -0.95
CA PRO A 19 12.66 15.07 -1.73
C PRO A 19 11.70 14.60 -2.83
N PRO A 20 12.19 14.39 -4.06
CA PRO A 20 11.36 13.79 -5.09
C PRO A 20 10.90 12.39 -4.61
N PRO A 21 9.75 11.90 -5.09
CA PRO A 21 9.33 10.53 -4.82
C PRO A 21 10.45 9.55 -5.22
N PRO A 22 10.55 8.39 -4.53
CA PRO A 22 11.65 7.43 -4.76
C PRO A 22 11.69 6.88 -6.18
N PHE A 23 10.56 6.91 -6.88
CA PHE A 23 10.41 6.46 -8.26
C PHE A 23 9.78 7.56 -9.12
N PRO A 24 10.16 7.66 -10.41
CA PRO A 24 9.55 8.61 -11.33
C PRO A 24 8.11 8.20 -11.65
N SER A 25 7.24 9.18 -11.89
CA SER A 25 5.87 8.91 -12.35
C SER A 25 5.87 8.01 -13.59
N ALA A 26 4.83 7.20 -13.74
CA ALA A 26 4.54 6.44 -14.94
C ALA A 26 4.27 7.35 -16.17
N ALA A 27 4.22 8.68 -16.03
CA ALA A 27 4.26 9.58 -17.19
C ALA A 27 5.68 9.78 -17.74
N ASP A 28 6.73 9.54 -16.96
CA ASP A 28 8.13 9.73 -17.34
C ASP A 28 8.63 8.52 -18.16
N ARG A 29 8.23 8.46 -19.43
CA ARG A 29 8.59 7.34 -20.32
C ARG A 29 10.11 7.16 -20.49
N PRO A 30 10.93 8.23 -20.66
CA PRO A 30 12.38 8.07 -20.72
C PRO A 30 12.99 7.39 -19.49
N ALA A 31 12.51 7.72 -18.27
CA ALA A 31 13.01 7.08 -17.06
C ALA A 31 12.63 5.59 -17.00
N TRP A 32 11.41 5.24 -17.40
CA TRP A 32 10.95 3.85 -17.43
C TRP A 32 11.57 3.03 -18.57
N ASP A 33 11.93 3.65 -19.70
CA ASP A 33 12.72 3.01 -20.76
C ASP A 33 14.12 2.61 -20.26
N GLU A 34 14.77 3.45 -19.45
CA GLU A 34 16.06 3.12 -18.83
C GLU A 34 15.92 2.01 -17.78
N VAL A 35 14.83 2.00 -16.99
CA VAL A 35 14.51 0.89 -16.08
C VAL A 35 14.33 -0.41 -16.85
N ARG A 36 13.52 -0.39 -17.91
CA ARG A 36 13.26 -1.56 -18.77
C ARG A 36 14.56 -2.10 -19.36
N LYS A 37 15.42 -1.22 -19.87
CA LYS A 37 16.73 -1.59 -20.41
C LYS A 37 17.67 -2.16 -19.35
N ALA A 38 17.65 -1.61 -18.13
CA ALA A 38 18.48 -2.10 -17.02
C ALA A 38 18.02 -3.47 -16.51
N LEU A 39 16.72 -3.74 -16.50
CA LEU A 39 16.15 -5.05 -16.14
C LEU A 39 16.43 -6.12 -17.21
N GLY A 40 16.37 -5.75 -18.49
CA GLY A 40 16.50 -6.67 -19.60
C GLY A 40 15.19 -7.41 -19.93
N ASP A 41 15.08 -7.89 -21.17
CA ASP A 41 13.83 -8.39 -21.74
C ASP A 41 13.24 -9.58 -20.97
N GLU A 42 14.08 -10.47 -20.43
CA GLU A 42 13.63 -11.65 -19.66
C GLU A 42 12.89 -11.23 -18.39
N CYS A 43 13.48 -10.36 -17.57
CA CYS A 43 12.87 -9.86 -16.34
C CYS A 43 11.60 -9.04 -16.63
N VAL A 44 11.60 -8.27 -17.71
CA VAL A 44 10.41 -7.52 -18.13
C VAL A 44 9.28 -8.47 -18.52
N MET A 45 9.56 -9.50 -19.33
CA MET A 45 8.57 -10.50 -19.71
C MET A 45 8.02 -11.28 -18.49
N GLU A 46 8.87 -11.60 -17.51
CA GLU A 46 8.44 -12.24 -16.27
C GLU A 46 7.47 -11.35 -15.48
N ALA A 47 7.79 -10.06 -15.32
CA ALA A 47 6.91 -9.10 -14.64
C ALA A 47 5.55 -8.95 -15.35
N LEU A 48 5.55 -8.86 -16.68
CA LEU A 48 4.31 -8.78 -17.47
C LEU A 48 3.48 -10.07 -17.39
N SER A 49 4.14 -11.23 -17.41
CA SER A 49 3.48 -12.53 -17.26
C SER A 49 2.84 -12.67 -15.88
N CYS A 50 3.53 -12.26 -14.82
CA CYS A 50 2.98 -12.28 -13.46
C CYS A 50 1.74 -11.38 -13.35
N ALA A 51 1.79 -10.18 -13.90
CA ALA A 51 0.64 -9.28 -13.91
C ALA A 51 -0.54 -9.83 -14.74
N GLU A 52 -0.27 -10.55 -15.83
CA GLU A 52 -1.30 -11.16 -16.67
C GLU A 52 -2.17 -12.15 -15.90
N GLU A 53 -1.59 -12.93 -14.99
CA GLU A 53 -2.32 -13.87 -14.13
C GLU A 53 -3.37 -13.16 -13.25
N PHE A 54 -3.15 -11.87 -12.95
CA PHE A 54 -4.02 -11.07 -12.10
C PHE A 54 -5.04 -10.21 -12.86
N THR A 55 -4.96 -10.12 -14.19
CA THR A 55 -5.95 -9.36 -15.00
C THR A 55 -7.35 -9.99 -14.99
N SER A 56 -7.42 -11.31 -14.82
CA SER A 56 -8.66 -12.10 -14.87
C SER A 56 -8.94 -12.90 -13.60
N GLY A 57 -8.01 -12.90 -12.65
CA GLY A 57 -8.14 -13.61 -11.38
C GLY A 57 -9.11 -12.93 -10.41
N PRO A 58 -9.82 -13.68 -9.55
CA PRO A 58 -10.68 -13.08 -8.54
C PRO A 58 -9.84 -12.38 -7.46
N ILE A 59 -10.25 -11.17 -7.07
CA ILE A 59 -9.71 -10.51 -5.86
C ILE A 59 -10.14 -11.32 -4.63
N PRO A 60 -9.21 -11.88 -3.83
CA PRO A 60 -9.56 -12.74 -2.71
C PRO A 60 -10.47 -12.04 -1.70
N ALA A 61 -11.51 -12.70 -1.21
CA ALA A 61 -12.37 -12.16 -0.16
C ALA A 61 -11.67 -12.21 1.22
N LEU A 62 -11.93 -11.20 2.05
CA LEU A 62 -11.40 -11.12 3.42
C LEU A 62 -12.55 -11.10 4.45
N PRO A 63 -13.34 -12.17 4.58
CA PRO A 63 -14.44 -12.21 5.52
C PRO A 63 -13.95 -12.11 6.97
N ALA A 64 -14.79 -11.51 7.82
CA ALA A 64 -14.51 -11.33 9.25
C ALA A 64 -14.15 -12.63 9.99
N THR A 65 -14.63 -13.78 9.52
CA THR A 65 -14.33 -15.09 10.10
C THR A 65 -12.87 -15.50 9.94
N LEU A 66 -12.21 -15.14 8.82
CA LEU A 66 -10.77 -15.37 8.64
C LEU A 66 -9.96 -14.47 9.58
N TYR A 67 -10.38 -13.22 9.77
CA TYR A 67 -9.73 -12.34 10.74
C TYR A 67 -9.84 -12.89 12.18
N LEU A 68 -11.03 -13.38 12.55
CA LEU A 68 -11.30 -13.94 13.87
C LEU A 68 -10.61 -15.29 14.13
N GLU A 69 -10.13 -15.98 13.09
CA GLU A 69 -9.43 -17.27 13.23
C GLU A 69 -8.28 -17.16 14.24
N PHE A 70 -7.47 -16.11 14.15
CA PHE A 70 -6.36 -15.90 15.09
C PHE A 70 -6.82 -15.83 16.55
N SER A 71 -7.93 -15.13 16.82
CA SER A 71 -8.47 -15.04 18.18
C SER A 71 -9.01 -16.37 18.71
N ARG A 72 -9.44 -17.26 17.79
CA ARG A 72 -10.07 -18.55 18.11
C ARG A 72 -9.06 -19.69 18.23
N THR A 73 -8.04 -19.71 17.39
CA THR A 73 -7.13 -20.85 17.22
C THR A 73 -5.66 -20.46 17.27
N GLY A 74 -5.32 -19.17 17.21
CA GLY A 74 -3.95 -18.68 17.07
C GLY A 74 -3.38 -18.75 15.65
N GLN A 75 -4.12 -19.30 14.68
CA GLN A 75 -3.71 -19.36 13.27
C GLN A 75 -4.04 -18.05 12.57
N ARG A 76 -3.12 -17.53 11.75
CA ARG A 76 -3.28 -16.23 11.07
C ARG A 76 -3.16 -16.34 9.55
N GLU A 77 -2.65 -17.47 9.07
CA GLU A 77 -2.35 -17.76 7.68
C GLU A 77 -3.62 -17.66 6.81
N GLY A 78 -4.76 -18.12 7.33
CA GLY A 78 -6.05 -18.04 6.64
C GLY A 78 -6.46 -16.62 6.24
N TYR A 79 -6.11 -15.60 7.03
CA TYR A 79 -6.30 -14.20 6.65
C TYR A 79 -5.09 -13.61 5.92
N GLN A 80 -3.88 -13.92 6.38
CA GLN A 80 -2.65 -13.31 5.87
C GLN A 80 -2.35 -13.67 4.42
N ILE A 81 -2.61 -14.90 4.00
CA ILE A 81 -2.37 -15.36 2.63
C ILE A 81 -3.24 -14.60 1.62
N PRO A 82 -4.59 -14.60 1.72
CA PRO A 82 -5.42 -13.85 0.77
C PRO A 82 -5.21 -12.34 0.87
N ARG A 83 -4.90 -11.81 2.06
CA ARG A 83 -4.50 -10.40 2.23
C ARG A 83 -3.23 -10.10 1.45
N GLY A 84 -2.22 -10.95 1.57
CA GLY A 84 -0.93 -10.84 0.86
C GLY A 84 -1.12 -10.90 -0.64
N GLN A 85 -1.95 -11.81 -1.13
CA GLN A 85 -2.27 -11.92 -2.56
C GLN A 85 -2.87 -10.63 -3.12
N ARG A 86 -3.73 -9.90 -2.39
CA ARG A 86 -4.19 -8.57 -2.85
C ARG A 86 -3.04 -7.57 -3.05
N ARG A 87 -2.02 -7.61 -2.20
CA ARG A 87 -0.84 -6.72 -2.32
C ARG A 87 0.04 -7.16 -3.48
N GLU A 88 0.15 -8.46 -3.68
CA GLU A 88 0.82 -9.06 -4.83
C GLU A 88 0.21 -8.62 -6.15
N MET A 89 -1.11 -8.74 -6.26
CA MET A 89 -1.87 -8.21 -7.39
C MET A 89 -1.59 -6.72 -7.59
N LEU A 90 -1.62 -5.92 -6.52
CA LEU A 90 -1.42 -4.47 -6.59
C LEU A 90 -0.07 -4.10 -7.20
N TRP A 91 1.03 -4.63 -6.66
CA TRP A 91 2.36 -4.25 -7.13
C TRP A 91 2.68 -4.87 -8.49
N ALA A 92 2.21 -6.09 -8.79
CA ALA A 92 2.43 -6.73 -10.08
C ALA A 92 1.78 -5.93 -11.22
N LEU A 93 0.50 -5.58 -11.05
CA LEU A 93 -0.24 -4.78 -12.03
C LEU A 93 0.34 -3.37 -12.17
N ALA A 94 0.69 -2.71 -11.07
CA ALA A 94 1.29 -1.37 -11.10
C ALA A 94 2.67 -1.36 -11.80
N LEU A 95 3.54 -2.33 -11.48
CA LEU A 95 4.85 -2.44 -12.12
C LEU A 95 4.73 -2.73 -13.61
N ALA A 96 3.83 -3.65 -13.99
CA ALA A 96 3.59 -3.97 -15.39
C ALA A 96 3.08 -2.76 -16.19
N GLU A 97 2.13 -2.00 -15.64
CA GLU A 97 1.64 -0.76 -16.27
C GLU A 97 2.76 0.27 -16.42
N CYS A 98 3.62 0.43 -15.41
CA CYS A 98 4.76 1.33 -15.49
C CYS A 98 5.77 0.94 -16.58
N LEU A 99 6.00 -0.37 -16.78
CA LEU A 99 6.93 -0.93 -17.77
C LEU A 99 6.38 -0.93 -19.20
N GLU A 100 5.07 -1.14 -19.37
CA GLU A 100 4.42 -1.33 -20.68
C GLU A 100 3.69 -0.07 -21.18
N ALA A 101 2.98 0.63 -20.30
CA ALA A 101 2.24 1.86 -20.59
C ALA A 101 1.11 1.73 -21.63
N GLU A 102 0.52 0.54 -21.76
CA GLU A 102 -0.56 0.26 -22.71
C GLU A 102 -1.97 0.39 -22.10
N GLY A 103 -2.09 0.65 -20.80
CA GLY A 103 -3.35 0.89 -20.10
C GLY A 103 -4.14 -0.37 -19.76
N ARG A 104 -3.74 -1.54 -20.24
CA ARG A 104 -4.49 -2.80 -20.06
C ARG A 104 -4.50 -3.34 -18.63
N TYR A 105 -3.65 -2.79 -17.76
CA TYR A 105 -3.62 -3.15 -16.33
C TYR A 105 -4.35 -2.14 -15.44
N LEU A 106 -4.76 -0.99 -15.96
CA LEU A 106 -5.36 0.10 -15.16
C LEU A 106 -6.68 -0.30 -14.50
N ASP A 107 -7.59 -0.96 -15.23
CA ASP A 107 -8.89 -1.39 -14.68
C ASP A 107 -8.71 -2.47 -13.58
N PRO A 108 -7.97 -3.59 -13.80
CA PRO A 108 -7.67 -4.55 -12.74
C PRO A 108 -6.96 -3.90 -11.53
N LEU A 109 -6.03 -2.98 -11.77
CA LEU A 109 -5.31 -2.28 -10.71
C LEU A 109 -6.24 -1.39 -9.88
N LEU A 110 -7.19 -0.71 -10.53
CA LEU A 110 -8.22 0.09 -9.89
C LEU A 110 -9.06 -0.79 -8.96
N ASP A 111 -9.56 -1.93 -9.45
CA ASP A 111 -10.39 -2.85 -8.66
C ASP A 111 -9.63 -3.38 -7.43
N VAL A 112 -8.35 -3.75 -7.58
CA VAL A 112 -7.51 -4.23 -6.48
C VAL A 112 -7.25 -3.13 -5.45
N ALA A 113 -6.85 -1.94 -5.89
CA ALA A 113 -6.60 -0.80 -5.01
C ALA A 113 -7.87 -0.38 -4.25
N TRP A 114 -9.02 -0.40 -4.92
CA TRP A 114 -10.31 -0.13 -4.32
C TRP A 114 -10.66 -1.17 -3.25
N ALA A 115 -10.50 -2.45 -3.57
CA ALA A 115 -10.75 -3.54 -2.63
C ALA A 115 -9.84 -3.48 -1.38
N ILE A 116 -8.58 -3.03 -1.53
CA ILE A 116 -7.67 -2.79 -0.40
C ILE A 116 -8.16 -1.61 0.47
N CYS A 117 -8.64 -0.53 -0.15
CA CYS A 117 -9.23 0.60 0.57
C CYS A 117 -10.49 0.21 1.35
N GLU A 118 -11.25 -0.77 0.86
CA GLU A 118 -12.47 -1.29 1.50
C GLU A 118 -12.22 -2.26 2.66
N GLU A 119 -10.99 -2.76 2.83
CA GLU A 119 -10.66 -3.64 3.94
C GLU A 119 -11.00 -2.99 5.27
N SER A 120 -11.63 -3.71 6.19
CA SER A 120 -12.01 -3.12 7.48
C SER A 120 -10.79 -2.70 8.32
N SER A 121 -9.69 -3.45 8.24
CA SER A 121 -8.42 -3.10 8.89
C SER A 121 -7.25 -3.51 8.00
N TRP A 122 -6.19 -2.70 7.99
CA TRP A 122 -4.91 -3.07 7.39
C TRP A 122 -3.95 -3.76 8.36
N ALA A 123 -4.27 -3.71 9.66
CA ALA A 123 -3.49 -4.36 10.71
C ALA A 123 -3.70 -5.88 10.69
N LEU A 124 -2.63 -6.61 11.00
CA LEU A 124 -2.64 -8.06 11.04
C LEU A 124 -3.47 -8.57 12.24
N PRO A 125 -4.21 -9.68 12.09
CA PRO A 125 -5.03 -10.26 13.16
C PRO A 125 -4.26 -10.48 14.48
N ALA A 126 -2.97 -10.80 14.38
CA ALA A 126 -2.09 -11.01 15.52
C ALA A 126 -1.91 -9.77 16.42
N HIS A 127 -2.05 -8.56 15.87
CA HIS A 127 -1.78 -7.30 16.57
C HIS A 127 -3.02 -6.59 17.09
N GLN A 128 -4.23 -7.01 16.65
CA GLN A 128 -5.50 -6.44 17.11
C GLN A 128 -6.36 -7.46 17.88
N ARG A 129 -6.22 -8.77 17.60
CA ARG A 129 -6.86 -9.92 18.28
C ARG A 129 -8.40 -9.88 18.38
N ALA A 130 -9.04 -8.91 17.76
CA ALA A 130 -10.49 -8.72 17.63
C ALA A 130 -10.78 -7.96 16.32
N LEU A 131 -12.04 -7.94 15.88
CA LEU A 131 -12.45 -7.13 14.74
C LEU A 131 -12.20 -5.64 14.98
N THR A 132 -12.02 -4.90 13.90
CA THR A 132 -11.61 -3.50 13.94
C THR A 132 -12.64 -2.61 14.62
N GLN A 133 -12.16 -1.65 15.41
CA GLN A 133 -12.92 -0.47 15.77
C GLN A 133 -12.55 0.62 14.77
N MET A 134 -13.51 1.02 13.93
CA MET A 134 -13.27 1.91 12.80
C MET A 134 -12.79 3.31 13.20
N GLU A 135 -13.11 3.73 14.42
CA GLU A 135 -12.75 5.01 15.02
C GLU A 135 -11.37 4.96 15.72
N ARG A 136 -10.82 3.75 15.91
CA ARG A 136 -9.56 3.54 16.62
C ARG A 136 -8.69 2.51 15.89
N PRO A 137 -8.23 2.83 14.66
CA PRO A 137 -7.40 1.93 13.87
C PRO A 137 -6.09 1.58 14.62
N VAL A 138 -5.61 0.36 14.40
CA VAL A 138 -4.30 -0.09 14.87
C VAL A 138 -3.27 0.18 13.79
N ILE A 139 -2.18 0.84 14.17
CA ILE A 139 -0.99 0.97 13.32
C ILE A 139 -0.03 -0.14 13.72
N ASP A 140 0.18 -1.07 12.82
CA ASP A 140 1.28 -2.05 12.88
C ASP A 140 2.11 -1.95 11.59
N LEU A 141 3.11 -2.82 11.45
CA LEU A 141 3.93 -2.87 10.23
C LEU A 141 3.09 -3.13 8.98
N GLY A 142 2.04 -3.97 9.06
CA GLY A 142 1.18 -4.28 7.93
C GLY A 142 0.32 -3.10 7.48
N ALA A 143 -0.19 -2.31 8.43
CA ALA A 143 -0.96 -1.11 8.16
C ALA A 143 -0.09 0.01 7.58
N ALA A 144 1.10 0.23 8.15
CA ALA A 144 2.05 1.21 7.63
C ALA A 144 2.55 0.82 6.23
N ALA A 145 2.85 -0.46 5.98
CA ALA A 145 3.24 -0.94 4.66
C ALA A 145 2.13 -0.75 3.63
N THR A 146 0.88 -1.10 3.94
CA THR A 146 -0.24 -0.89 3.02
C THR A 146 -0.50 0.60 2.74
N ALA A 147 -0.32 1.47 3.75
CA ALA A 147 -0.40 2.90 3.52
C ALA A 147 0.68 3.41 2.56
N LEU A 148 1.91 2.91 2.69
CA LEU A 148 3.01 3.23 1.78
C LEU A 148 2.74 2.71 0.36
N GLU A 149 2.37 1.45 0.20
CA GLU A 149 2.06 0.81 -1.09
C GLU A 149 1.00 1.61 -1.88
N LEU A 150 -0.08 2.04 -1.23
CA LEU A 150 -1.12 2.85 -1.87
C LEU A 150 -0.65 4.28 -2.19
N ALA A 151 0.17 4.88 -1.34
CA ALA A 151 0.74 6.19 -1.61
C ALA A 151 1.73 6.16 -2.79
N GLU A 152 2.54 5.11 -2.89
CA GLU A 152 3.44 4.88 -4.03
C GLU A 152 2.66 4.65 -5.31
N LEU A 153 1.56 3.88 -5.27
CA LEU A 153 0.64 3.73 -6.40
C LEU A 153 0.11 5.08 -6.89
N ASP A 154 -0.45 5.90 -6.00
CA ASP A 154 -0.99 7.23 -6.36
C ASP A 154 0.11 8.17 -6.89
N ALA A 155 1.33 8.09 -6.36
CA ALA A 155 2.46 8.87 -6.86
C ALA A 155 2.94 8.41 -8.25
N LEU A 156 2.96 7.10 -8.51
CA LEU A 156 3.41 6.51 -9.77
C LEU A 156 2.37 6.68 -10.88
N LEU A 157 1.15 6.22 -10.62
CA LEU A 157 0.10 5.99 -11.62
C LEU A 157 -1.16 6.84 -11.40
N GLY A 158 -1.20 7.69 -10.38
CA GLY A 158 -2.41 8.44 -10.03
C GLY A 158 -2.96 9.34 -11.14
N SER A 159 -2.12 9.80 -12.08
CA SER A 159 -2.56 10.56 -13.26
C SER A 159 -3.23 9.71 -14.35
N ALA A 160 -2.99 8.40 -14.35
CA ALA A 160 -3.58 7.44 -15.29
C ALA A 160 -4.82 6.72 -14.73
N LEU A 161 -5.02 6.76 -13.41
CA LEU A 161 -6.15 6.15 -12.72
C LEU A 161 -7.30 7.15 -12.49
N ASP A 162 -8.47 6.62 -12.14
CA ASP A 162 -9.63 7.46 -11.79
C ASP A 162 -9.28 8.40 -10.61
N PRO A 163 -9.50 9.73 -10.71
CA PRO A 163 -9.18 10.68 -9.66
C PRO A 163 -9.86 10.38 -8.31
N ALA A 164 -11.01 9.70 -8.30
CA ALA A 164 -11.70 9.29 -7.08
C ALA A 164 -10.92 8.23 -6.31
N LEU A 165 -10.17 7.35 -7.00
CA LEU A 165 -9.28 6.38 -6.33
C LEU A 165 -8.17 7.12 -5.58
N GLY A 166 -7.51 8.09 -6.22
CA GLY A 166 -6.49 8.90 -5.56
C GLY A 166 -7.03 9.67 -4.34
N GLN A 167 -8.24 10.20 -4.41
CA GLN A 167 -8.90 10.81 -3.25
C GLN A 167 -9.18 9.80 -2.14
N ARG A 168 -9.64 8.60 -2.50
CA ARG A 168 -9.92 7.53 -1.54
C ARG A 168 -8.66 7.03 -0.85
N ILE A 169 -7.57 6.85 -1.59
CA ILE A 169 -6.26 6.47 -1.05
C ILE A 169 -5.82 7.48 0.01
N ARG A 170 -5.79 8.77 -0.32
CA ARG A 170 -5.38 9.83 0.62
C ARG A 170 -6.26 9.83 1.88
N TYR A 171 -7.58 9.69 1.71
CA TYR A 171 -8.52 9.61 2.82
C TYR A 171 -8.26 8.42 3.74
N GLU A 172 -8.11 7.21 3.19
CA GLU A 172 -7.89 6.00 4.00
C GLU A 172 -6.50 5.99 4.66
N VAL A 173 -5.45 6.44 3.96
CA VAL A 173 -4.09 6.57 4.51
C VAL A 173 -4.06 7.55 5.68
N ASP A 174 -4.67 8.73 5.54
CA ASP A 174 -4.74 9.70 6.62
C ASP A 174 -5.53 9.16 7.82
N ARG A 175 -6.74 8.67 7.57
CA ARG A 175 -7.65 8.16 8.59
C ARG A 175 -7.07 6.98 9.37
N ARG A 176 -6.36 6.05 8.71
CA ARG A 176 -5.87 4.81 9.32
C ARG A 176 -4.47 4.93 9.91
N CYS A 177 -3.63 5.79 9.34
CA CYS A 177 -2.21 5.84 9.69
C CYS A 177 -1.75 7.24 10.12
N LEU A 178 -1.87 8.27 9.28
CA LEU A 178 -1.23 9.56 9.56
C LEU A 178 -1.87 10.29 10.75
N THR A 179 -3.18 10.52 10.69
CA THR A 179 -3.90 11.19 11.78
C THR A 179 -3.78 10.40 13.10
N PRO A 180 -4.01 9.07 13.16
CA PRO A 180 -3.81 8.31 14.40
C PRO A 180 -2.36 8.29 14.91
N TYR A 181 -1.36 8.32 14.03
CA TYR A 181 0.05 8.44 14.43
C TYR A 181 0.34 9.79 15.09
N LEU A 182 -0.17 10.89 14.51
CA LEU A 182 0.09 12.25 14.98
C LEU A 182 -0.73 12.63 16.23
N SER A 183 -1.95 12.08 16.38
CA SER A 183 -2.89 12.48 17.42
C SER A 183 -2.94 11.54 18.63
N ARG A 184 -2.36 10.33 18.55
CA ARG A 184 -2.41 9.34 19.61
C ARG A 184 -1.02 8.89 20.05
N HIS A 185 -0.91 8.62 21.35
CA HIS A 185 0.32 8.17 22.01
C HIS A 185 0.13 6.81 22.69
N ASP A 186 -0.84 6.02 22.23
CA ASP A 186 -1.17 4.69 22.78
C ASP A 186 -0.66 3.54 21.90
N HIS A 187 0.26 3.82 20.97
CA HIS A 187 0.88 2.82 20.11
C HIS A 187 1.87 1.98 20.92
N TRP A 188 1.60 0.68 21.01
CA TRP A 188 2.37 -0.26 21.84
C TRP A 188 3.86 -0.35 21.49
N TRP A 189 4.26 0.05 20.28
CA TRP A 189 5.64 0.04 19.79
C TRP A 189 6.37 1.38 19.89
N LEU A 190 5.69 2.48 20.25
CA LEU A 190 6.28 3.83 20.21
C LEU A 190 7.21 4.12 21.40
N TYR A 191 7.08 3.37 22.50
CA TYR A 191 7.79 3.61 23.76
C TYR A 191 8.53 2.39 24.33
N ASN A 192 8.76 1.37 23.51
CA ASN A 192 9.57 0.20 23.89
C ASN A 192 11.06 0.46 23.73
#